data_AF-A0A0V0HQQ7-F1
#
_entry.id   AF-A0A0V0HQQ7-F1
#
_cell.length_a   1.000
_cell.length_b   1.000
_cell.length_c   1.000
_cell.angle_alpha   90.00
_cell.angle_beta   90.00
_cell.angle_gamma   90.00
#
_symmetry.space_group_name_H-M   'P 1'
#
loop_
_entity.id
_entity.type
_entity.pdbx_description
1 polymer ?
#
loop_
_entity_poly.entity_id
_entity_poly.type
_entity_poly.pdbx_seq_one_letter_code
_entity_poly.pdbx_strand_id
1 'polypeptide(L)'
;MLCFGPTPVTSETLDKYPNLECIVGSSAGYNHFDLAECRRRGIRVTGAGDSFSEDAADFAVGLLIDVLRRVSVADRFVRAGSWPVKGNFPLGSKVGGKRVGIVGLGSIGSRIGKRLEVFGCSIAYTSKRMKPNVSFPFHSNIHDLAINSDVLILCCALTKETHHIVGKEVLTALGKEGIVINVGRGALIDEEELVQFLKRGEIGGAGLDVYENEPHVPKELFGLDNVVLSPHAAVITPESFKALEELFTYNLEAFFSNKPLRAQIECE
;
A
#
# COMPACT_ATOMS: atom_id res chain seq x y z
N MET A 1 -3.83 24.34 9.08
CA MET A 1 -4.91 23.35 9.02
C MET A 1 -4.34 21.98 9.36
N LEU A 2 -4.93 21.28 10.32
CA LEU A 2 -4.62 19.87 10.55
C LEU A 2 -5.57 19.03 9.69
N CYS A 3 -5.04 18.12 8.91
CA CYS A 3 -5.82 17.22 8.06
C CYS A 3 -5.64 15.78 8.53
N PHE A 4 -6.74 15.15 8.95
CA PHE A 4 -6.74 13.78 9.43
C PHE A 4 -7.22 12.82 8.33
N GLY A 5 -6.52 11.70 8.21
CA GLY A 5 -6.79 10.67 7.21
C GLY A 5 -6.74 11.20 5.76
N PRO A 6 -7.40 10.52 4.82
CA PRO A 6 -7.46 10.92 3.42
C PRO A 6 -8.53 12.00 3.14
N THR A 7 -8.81 12.90 4.09
CA THR A 7 -9.86 13.92 3.93
C THR A 7 -9.55 14.85 2.74
N PRO A 8 -10.42 14.96 1.73
CA PRO A 8 -10.14 15.79 0.56
C PRO A 8 -9.95 17.28 0.90
N VAL A 9 -8.84 17.85 0.42
CA VAL A 9 -8.56 19.29 0.47
C VAL A 9 -8.50 19.80 -0.97
N THR A 10 -9.68 20.13 -1.49
CA THR A 10 -9.88 20.66 -2.84
C THR A 10 -9.70 22.18 -2.87
N SER A 11 -9.61 22.77 -4.08
CA SER A 11 -9.68 24.23 -4.25
C SER A 11 -10.87 24.88 -3.52
N GLU A 12 -12.06 24.26 -3.58
CA GLU A 12 -13.25 24.73 -2.85
C GLU A 12 -13.09 24.69 -1.32
N THR A 13 -12.36 23.70 -0.79
CA THR A 13 -12.00 23.67 0.63
C THR A 13 -11.04 24.80 0.96
N LEU A 14 -10.04 25.05 0.12
CA LEU A 14 -9.04 26.10 0.31
C LEU A 14 -9.65 27.50 0.24
N ASP A 15 -10.66 27.73 -0.61
CA ASP A 15 -11.39 29.01 -0.74
C ASP A 15 -12.04 29.47 0.58
N LYS A 16 -12.39 28.53 1.46
CA LYS A 16 -12.96 28.84 2.78
C LYS A 16 -11.93 29.40 3.76
N TYR A 17 -10.63 29.28 3.46
CA TYR A 17 -9.53 29.67 4.34
C TYR A 17 -8.52 30.57 3.61
N PRO A 18 -8.88 31.84 3.31
CA PRO A 18 -8.05 32.73 2.49
C PRO A 18 -6.68 33.06 3.11
N ASN A 19 -6.54 32.93 4.42
CA ASN A 19 -5.29 33.17 5.17
C ASN A 19 -4.56 31.86 5.53
N LEU A 20 -4.91 30.73 4.90
CA LEU A 20 -4.25 29.46 5.17
C LEU A 20 -2.82 29.50 4.63
N GLU A 21 -1.84 29.15 5.46
CA GLU A 21 -0.41 29.12 5.08
C GLU A 21 0.21 27.72 5.18
N CYS A 22 -0.40 26.81 5.93
CA CYS A 22 0.15 25.48 6.19
C CYS A 22 -0.92 24.41 6.42
N ILE A 23 -0.71 23.26 5.80
CA ILE A 23 -1.48 22.02 5.98
C ILE A 23 -0.54 20.97 6.56
N VAL A 24 -0.89 20.45 7.73
CA VAL A 24 -0.19 19.33 8.35
C VAL A 24 -1.09 18.10 8.22
N GLY A 25 -0.72 17.19 7.31
CA GLY A 25 -1.49 16.01 6.96
C GLY A 25 -1.07 14.77 7.73
N SER A 26 -2.02 13.91 8.11
CA SER A 26 -1.79 12.67 8.84
C SER A 26 -1.69 11.42 7.96
N SER A 27 -1.43 11.58 6.66
CA SER A 27 -1.46 10.49 5.68
C SER A 27 -0.08 10.28 5.02
N ALA A 28 0.22 9.04 4.63
CA ALA A 28 1.39 8.76 3.81
C ALA A 28 1.21 9.23 2.35
N GLY A 29 0.08 8.88 1.74
CA GLY A 29 -0.30 9.38 0.42
C GLY A 29 -0.93 10.77 0.49
N TYR A 30 -0.74 11.57 -0.56
CA TYR A 30 -1.15 12.97 -0.63
C TYR A 30 -2.08 13.26 -1.84
N ASN A 31 -2.63 12.22 -2.46
CA ASN A 31 -3.50 12.31 -3.65
C ASN A 31 -4.84 13.02 -3.41
N HIS A 32 -5.19 13.30 -2.15
CA HIS A 32 -6.41 14.00 -1.75
C HIS A 32 -6.18 15.51 -1.50
N PHE A 33 -4.94 16.00 -1.66
CA PHE A 33 -4.62 17.41 -1.62
C PHE A 33 -4.55 17.98 -3.03
N ASP A 34 -5.19 19.13 -3.26
CA ASP A 34 -4.96 19.94 -4.45
C ASP A 34 -3.61 20.66 -4.32
N LEU A 35 -2.53 19.92 -4.61
CA LEU A 35 -1.16 20.43 -4.46
C LEU A 35 -0.85 21.58 -5.42
N ALA A 36 -1.46 21.57 -6.61
CA ALA A 36 -1.31 22.66 -7.58
C ALA A 36 -1.89 23.96 -7.01
N GLU A 37 -3.06 23.89 -6.38
CA GLU A 37 -3.68 25.06 -5.75
C GLU A 37 -2.95 25.48 -4.47
N CYS A 38 -2.48 24.53 -3.66
CA CYS A 38 -1.62 24.83 -2.51
C CYS A 38 -0.37 25.61 -2.94
N ARG A 39 0.30 25.15 -4.01
CA ARG A 39 1.45 25.85 -4.59
C ARG A 39 1.09 27.26 -5.06
N ARG A 40 -0.02 27.41 -5.80
CA ARG A 40 -0.48 28.70 -6.31
C ARG A 40 -0.69 29.73 -5.20
N ARG A 41 -1.13 29.27 -4.01
CA ARG A 41 -1.35 30.10 -2.81
C ARG A 41 -0.14 30.22 -1.89
N GLY A 42 0.98 29.53 -2.17
CA GLY A 42 2.14 29.48 -1.28
C GLY A 42 1.91 28.70 0.02
N ILE A 43 0.92 27.80 0.04
CA ILE A 43 0.59 26.96 1.19
C ILE A 43 1.61 25.83 1.31
N ARG A 44 2.26 25.72 2.47
CA ARG A 44 3.13 24.58 2.80
C ARG A 44 2.28 23.36 3.12
N VAL A 45 2.66 22.20 2.61
CA VAL A 45 1.94 20.94 2.87
C VAL A 45 2.92 19.91 3.42
N THR A 46 2.56 19.24 4.51
CA THR A 46 3.31 18.11 5.06
C THR A 46 2.45 16.85 5.07
N GLY A 47 3.11 15.70 4.93
CA GLY A 47 2.49 14.38 5.13
C GLY A 47 3.06 13.68 6.37
N ALA A 48 2.75 12.40 6.51
CA ALA A 48 3.20 11.56 7.62
C ALA A 48 3.80 10.21 7.16
N GLY A 49 4.30 10.14 5.92
CA GLY A 49 4.74 8.87 5.32
C GLY A 49 5.80 8.11 6.11
N ASP A 50 6.80 8.81 6.66
CA ASP A 50 7.87 8.14 7.42
C ASP A 50 7.40 7.63 8.78
N SER A 51 6.42 8.30 9.43
CA SER A 51 5.83 7.86 10.70
C SER A 51 5.16 6.49 10.61
N PHE A 52 4.75 6.09 9.40
CA PHE A 52 3.99 4.86 9.15
C PHE A 52 4.80 3.77 8.43
N SER A 53 6.05 4.05 8.07
CA SER A 53 6.77 3.24 7.08
C SER A 53 7.18 1.85 7.59
N GLU A 54 7.43 1.68 8.88
CA GLU A 54 7.73 0.36 9.45
C GLU A 54 6.46 -0.50 9.52
N ASP A 55 5.38 0.03 10.10
CA ASP A 55 4.13 -0.71 10.28
C ASP A 55 3.50 -1.09 8.93
N ALA A 56 3.49 -0.18 7.95
CA ALA A 56 3.00 -0.50 6.60
C ALA A 56 3.83 -1.61 5.92
N ALA A 57 5.13 -1.66 6.18
CA ALA A 57 6.00 -2.70 5.65
C ALA A 57 5.77 -4.05 6.35
N ASP A 58 5.60 -4.05 7.67
CA ASP A 58 5.24 -5.25 8.44
C ASP A 58 3.89 -5.79 8.00
N PHE A 59 2.92 -4.91 7.78
CA PHE A 59 1.58 -5.30 7.35
C PHE A 59 1.57 -5.93 5.95
N ALA A 60 2.31 -5.37 4.99
CA ALA A 60 2.45 -5.94 3.66
C ALA A 60 3.06 -7.36 3.69
N VAL A 61 4.09 -7.57 4.53
CA VAL A 61 4.70 -8.88 4.72
C VAL A 61 3.74 -9.84 5.42
N GLY A 62 2.98 -9.36 6.41
CA GLY A 62 1.93 -10.11 7.09
C GLY A 62 0.84 -10.60 6.15
N LEU A 63 0.30 -9.72 5.30
CA LEU A 63 -0.66 -10.06 4.25
C LEU A 63 -0.10 -11.12 3.29
N LEU A 64 1.14 -10.95 2.84
CA LEU A 64 1.79 -11.94 1.97
C LEU A 64 1.90 -13.32 2.64
N ILE A 65 2.35 -13.35 3.89
CA ILE A 65 2.46 -14.59 4.66
C ILE A 65 1.08 -15.23 4.80
N ASP A 66 0.06 -14.46 5.13
CA ASP A 66 -1.31 -14.98 5.31
C ASP A 66 -1.87 -15.54 4.00
N VAL A 67 -1.72 -14.84 2.87
CA VAL A 67 -2.16 -15.36 1.56
C VAL A 67 -1.45 -16.67 1.22
N LEU A 68 -0.11 -16.71 1.35
CA LEU A 68 0.67 -17.89 1.00
C LEU A 68 0.43 -19.06 1.97
N ARG A 69 0.34 -18.79 3.28
CA ARG A 69 0.25 -19.82 4.33
C ARG A 69 -1.17 -20.12 4.77
N ARG A 70 -2.14 -19.34 4.30
CA ARG A 70 -3.58 -19.46 4.54
C ARG A 70 -3.90 -19.40 6.04
N VAL A 71 -3.25 -18.50 6.78
CA VAL A 71 -3.35 -18.43 8.25
C VAL A 71 -4.77 -18.10 8.68
N SER A 72 -5.37 -17.05 8.11
CA SER A 72 -6.75 -16.65 8.40
C SER A 72 -7.77 -17.72 7.99
N VAL A 73 -7.54 -18.42 6.89
CA VAL A 73 -8.41 -19.54 6.46
C VAL A 73 -8.30 -20.72 7.44
N ALA A 74 -7.08 -21.05 7.86
CA ALA A 74 -6.83 -22.12 8.82
C ALA A 74 -7.44 -21.80 10.20
N ASP A 75 -7.33 -20.55 10.66
CA ASP A 75 -7.99 -20.07 11.88
C ASP A 75 -9.52 -20.28 11.80
N ARG A 76 -10.16 -19.81 10.71
CA ARG A 76 -11.61 -20.02 10.51
C ARG A 76 -11.98 -21.51 10.48
N PHE A 77 -11.18 -22.34 9.83
CA PHE A 77 -11.41 -23.78 9.74
C PHE A 77 -11.39 -24.46 11.12
N VAL A 78 -10.43 -24.10 11.98
CA VAL A 78 -10.34 -24.63 13.35
C VAL A 78 -11.48 -24.11 14.21
N ARG A 79 -11.77 -22.80 14.18
CA ARG A 79 -12.87 -22.20 14.95
C ARG A 79 -14.24 -22.74 14.57
N ALA A 80 -14.44 -23.12 13.32
CA ALA A 80 -15.64 -23.78 12.85
C ALA A 80 -15.76 -25.25 13.31
N GLY A 81 -14.80 -25.77 14.09
CA GLY A 81 -14.77 -27.17 14.49
C GLY A 81 -14.57 -28.13 13.32
N SER A 82 -14.10 -27.64 12.17
CA SER A 82 -13.98 -28.47 10.96
C SER A 82 -12.81 -29.45 11.03
N TRP A 83 -11.78 -29.20 11.84
CA TRP A 83 -10.58 -30.04 11.83
C TRP A 83 -10.83 -31.49 12.28
N PRO A 84 -11.52 -31.78 13.40
CA PRO A 84 -11.85 -33.15 13.78
C PRO A 84 -12.77 -33.87 12.78
N VAL A 85 -13.56 -33.12 12.00
CA VAL A 85 -14.58 -33.66 11.09
C VAL A 85 -14.05 -33.87 9.68
N LYS A 86 -13.34 -32.88 9.14
CA LYS A 86 -12.83 -32.85 7.75
C LYS A 86 -11.38 -33.35 7.65
N GLY A 87 -10.66 -33.45 8.78
CA GLY A 87 -9.28 -33.91 8.79
C GLY A 87 -8.30 -32.89 8.22
N ASN A 88 -7.37 -33.36 7.39
CA ASN A 88 -6.23 -32.57 6.91
C ASN A 88 -6.67 -31.25 6.24
N PHE A 89 -6.01 -30.16 6.64
CA PHE A 89 -6.18 -28.85 6.01
C PHE A 89 -5.35 -28.77 4.71
N PRO A 90 -5.83 -28.07 3.66
CA PRO A 90 -5.09 -27.92 2.40
C PRO A 90 -3.69 -27.33 2.58
N LEU A 91 -2.76 -27.72 1.70
CA LEU A 91 -1.41 -27.19 1.69
C LEU A 91 -1.40 -25.69 1.38
N GLY A 92 -0.46 -24.98 2.01
CA GLY A 92 -0.07 -23.62 1.65
C GLY A 92 1.21 -23.59 0.82
N SER A 93 1.67 -22.39 0.52
CA SER A 93 2.84 -22.10 -0.29
C SER A 93 4.00 -21.59 0.55
N LYS A 94 5.23 -22.00 0.20
CA LYS A 94 6.44 -21.49 0.85
C LYS A 94 6.67 -20.01 0.47
N VAL A 95 7.06 -19.19 1.45
CA VAL A 95 7.43 -17.78 1.26
C VAL A 95 8.86 -17.66 0.70
N GLY A 96 9.83 -18.29 1.36
CA GLY A 96 11.22 -18.23 0.92
C GLY A 96 11.45 -18.87 -0.45
N GLY A 97 12.25 -18.22 -1.28
CA GLY A 97 12.52 -18.57 -2.68
C GLY A 97 11.58 -17.91 -3.69
N LYS A 98 10.57 -17.14 -3.26
CA LYS A 98 9.69 -16.39 -4.16
C LYS A 98 10.42 -15.18 -4.77
N ARG A 99 10.09 -14.87 -6.02
CA ARG A 99 10.46 -13.63 -6.71
C ARG A 99 9.42 -12.56 -6.38
N VAL A 100 9.84 -11.47 -5.75
CA VAL A 100 8.95 -10.40 -5.29
C VAL A 100 9.26 -9.13 -6.05
N GLY A 101 8.27 -8.64 -6.79
CA GLY A 101 8.29 -7.35 -7.45
C GLY A 101 7.65 -6.27 -6.59
N ILE A 102 8.40 -5.24 -6.22
CA ILE A 102 7.91 -4.10 -5.44
C ILE A 102 7.60 -2.93 -6.37
N VAL A 103 6.34 -2.49 -6.38
CA VAL A 103 5.88 -1.32 -7.14
C VAL A 103 5.97 -0.10 -6.24
N GLY A 104 7.06 0.66 -6.39
CA GLY A 104 7.37 1.84 -5.59
C GLY A 104 8.43 1.58 -4.51
N LEU A 105 9.71 1.74 -4.85
CA LEU A 105 10.81 1.60 -3.89
C LEU A 105 11.11 2.89 -3.11
N GLY A 106 10.11 3.36 -2.36
CA GLY A 106 10.22 4.48 -1.43
C GLY A 106 10.56 4.05 0.00
N SER A 107 10.15 4.85 0.99
CA SER A 107 10.34 4.57 2.42
C SER A 107 9.73 3.20 2.81
N ILE A 108 8.49 2.93 2.40
CA ILE A 108 7.80 1.65 2.65
C ILE A 108 8.43 0.51 1.83
N GLY A 109 8.53 0.66 0.50
CA GLY A 109 9.03 -0.40 -0.38
C GLY A 109 10.44 -0.90 -0.05
N SER A 110 11.35 -0.01 0.35
CA SER A 110 12.70 -0.40 0.78
C SER A 110 12.70 -1.26 2.04
N ARG A 111 11.79 -1.00 2.98
CA ARG A 111 11.61 -1.78 4.21
C ARG A 111 10.97 -3.14 3.96
N ILE A 112 10.00 -3.20 3.05
CA ILE A 112 9.42 -4.46 2.57
C ILE A 112 10.52 -5.34 1.95
N GLY A 113 11.33 -4.77 1.04
CA GLY A 113 12.43 -5.49 0.40
C GLY A 113 13.40 -6.09 1.41
N LYS A 114 13.89 -5.30 2.36
CA LYS A 114 14.80 -5.76 3.43
C LYS A 114 14.22 -6.92 4.24
N ARG A 115 12.93 -6.85 4.60
CA ARG A 115 12.26 -7.92 5.36
C ARG A 115 12.21 -9.20 4.53
N LEU A 116 11.79 -9.12 3.28
CA LEU A 116 11.60 -10.28 2.41
C LEU A 116 12.91 -10.93 1.94
N GLU A 117 14.00 -10.17 1.84
CA GLU A 117 15.35 -10.74 1.67
C GLU A 117 15.71 -11.69 2.80
N VAL A 118 15.39 -11.35 4.05
CA VAL A 118 15.65 -12.22 5.22
C VAL A 118 14.81 -13.49 5.17
N PHE A 119 13.62 -13.45 4.58
CA PHE A 119 12.83 -14.65 4.29
C PHE A 119 13.39 -15.50 3.14
N GLY A 120 14.47 -15.05 2.48
CA GLY A 120 15.10 -15.73 1.35
C GLY A 120 14.38 -15.50 0.02
N CYS A 121 13.66 -14.38 -0.13
CA CYS A 121 13.04 -13.99 -1.40
C CYS A 121 14.04 -13.26 -2.29
N SER A 122 13.84 -13.31 -3.60
CA SER A 122 14.56 -12.46 -4.56
C SER A 122 13.73 -11.21 -4.83
N ILE A 123 14.31 -10.03 -4.60
CA ILE A 123 13.59 -8.76 -4.71
C ILE A 123 13.94 -8.05 -6.01
N ALA A 124 12.94 -7.60 -6.76
CA ALA A 124 13.07 -6.67 -7.87
C ALA A 124 12.08 -5.51 -7.66
N TYR A 125 12.26 -4.39 -8.36
CA TYR A 125 11.36 -3.24 -8.20
C TYR A 125 11.12 -2.45 -9.47
N THR A 126 10.04 -1.68 -9.46
CA THR A 126 9.83 -0.57 -10.40
C THR A 126 9.53 0.72 -9.64
N SER A 127 9.88 1.85 -10.24
CA SER A 127 9.58 3.20 -9.73
C SER A 127 9.81 4.23 -10.84
N LYS A 128 9.38 5.48 -10.63
CA LYS A 128 9.54 6.58 -11.62
C LYS A 128 10.99 6.70 -12.16
N ARG A 129 12.00 6.44 -11.33
CA ARG A 129 13.42 6.48 -11.69
C ARG A 129 14.18 5.44 -10.89
N MET A 130 15.18 4.80 -11.51
CA MET A 130 16.10 3.90 -10.81
C MET A 130 16.68 4.58 -9.56
N LYS A 131 16.67 3.88 -8.44
CA LYS A 131 17.22 4.38 -7.18
C LYS A 131 18.73 4.17 -7.15
N PRO A 132 19.53 5.22 -6.88
CA PRO A 132 20.95 5.05 -6.70
C PRO A 132 21.20 4.20 -5.44
N ASN A 133 22.26 3.40 -5.45
CA ASN A 133 22.71 2.60 -4.30
C ASN A 133 21.72 1.55 -3.79
N VAL A 134 20.84 1.05 -4.67
CA VAL A 134 19.97 -0.10 -4.38
C VAL A 134 20.47 -1.31 -5.17
N SER A 135 20.63 -2.46 -4.51
CA SER A 135 21.10 -3.72 -5.11
C SER A 135 20.00 -4.49 -5.85
N PHE A 136 18.73 -4.21 -5.56
CA PHE A 136 17.59 -4.87 -6.21
C PHE A 136 17.57 -4.55 -7.71
N PRO A 137 17.31 -5.54 -8.59
CA PRO A 137 17.09 -5.28 -10.01
C PRO A 137 15.94 -4.29 -10.25
N PHE A 138 16.18 -3.34 -11.14
CA PHE A 138 15.20 -2.34 -11.56
C PHE A 138 14.54 -2.73 -12.88
N HIS A 139 13.21 -2.67 -12.94
CA HIS A 139 12.42 -2.78 -14.16
C HIS A 139 11.81 -1.43 -14.51
N SER A 140 11.97 -1.01 -15.77
CA SER A 140 11.49 0.29 -16.26
C SER A 140 9.96 0.42 -16.30
N ASN A 141 9.25 -0.72 -16.33
CA ASN A 141 7.80 -0.79 -16.33
C ASN A 141 7.30 -1.97 -15.47
N ILE A 142 6.04 -1.88 -15.05
CA ILE A 142 5.42 -2.87 -14.16
C ILE A 142 5.15 -4.21 -14.85
N HIS A 143 4.90 -4.21 -16.16
CA HIS A 143 4.58 -5.42 -16.90
C HIS A 143 5.78 -6.37 -16.93
N ASP A 144 6.98 -5.85 -17.21
CA ASP A 144 8.23 -6.63 -17.16
C ASP A 144 8.54 -7.09 -15.73
N LEU A 145 8.21 -6.27 -14.73
CA LEU A 145 8.33 -6.68 -13.33
C LEU A 145 7.40 -7.87 -13.03
N ALA A 146 6.15 -7.82 -13.51
CA ALA A 146 5.15 -8.87 -13.30
C ALA A 146 5.56 -10.21 -13.91
N ILE A 147 6.05 -10.22 -15.15
CA ILE A 147 6.59 -11.43 -15.82
C ILE A 147 7.67 -12.11 -14.96
N ASN A 148 8.49 -11.29 -14.28
CA ASN A 148 9.64 -11.76 -13.51
C ASN A 148 9.34 -11.95 -12.02
N SER A 149 8.07 -11.89 -11.62
CA SER A 149 7.65 -11.99 -10.21
C SER A 149 6.68 -13.14 -9.99
N ASP A 150 6.71 -13.71 -8.79
CA ASP A 150 5.64 -14.57 -8.27
C ASP A 150 4.67 -13.76 -7.39
N VAL A 151 5.14 -12.62 -6.87
CA VAL A 151 4.40 -11.72 -5.99
C VAL A 151 4.61 -10.29 -6.46
N LEU A 152 3.53 -9.51 -6.62
CA LEU A 152 3.60 -8.06 -6.76
C LEU A 152 3.11 -7.39 -5.48
N ILE A 153 3.91 -6.47 -4.95
CA ILE A 153 3.55 -5.68 -3.76
C ILE A 153 3.48 -4.20 -4.15
N LEU A 154 2.29 -3.61 -4.01
CA LEU A 154 2.01 -2.21 -4.33
C LEU A 154 2.12 -1.34 -3.06
N CYS A 155 3.04 -0.38 -3.12
CA CYS A 155 3.24 0.62 -2.08
C CYS A 155 3.68 1.99 -2.66
N CYS A 156 3.37 2.24 -3.94
CA CYS A 156 3.60 3.51 -4.60
C CYS A 156 2.49 4.53 -4.31
N ALA A 157 2.77 5.80 -4.59
CA ALA A 157 1.76 6.85 -4.54
C ALA A 157 0.76 6.68 -5.70
N LEU A 158 -0.51 6.99 -5.43
CA LEU A 158 -1.54 7.11 -6.46
C LEU A 158 -1.42 8.47 -7.16
N THR A 159 -1.17 8.44 -8.46
CA THR A 159 -1.11 9.58 -9.38
C THR A 159 -1.92 9.25 -10.63
N LYS A 160 -2.02 10.20 -11.57
CA LYS A 160 -2.67 9.93 -12.86
C LYS A 160 -1.98 8.79 -13.62
N GLU A 161 -0.67 8.68 -13.52
CA GLU A 161 0.15 7.66 -14.20
C GLU A 161 0.11 6.30 -13.49
N THR A 162 -0.19 6.25 -12.20
CA THR A 162 -0.26 4.99 -11.43
C THR A 162 -1.69 4.51 -11.19
N HIS A 163 -2.69 5.27 -11.63
CA HIS A 163 -4.09 4.86 -11.60
C HIS A 163 -4.29 3.61 -12.48
N HIS A 164 -4.83 2.55 -11.88
CA HIS A 164 -5.01 1.22 -12.50
C HIS A 164 -3.72 0.70 -13.15
N ILE A 165 -2.55 1.01 -12.56
CA ILE A 165 -1.26 0.51 -13.05
C ILE A 165 -1.20 -1.02 -13.04
N VAL A 166 -1.98 -1.67 -12.19
CA VAL A 166 -2.26 -3.11 -12.26
C VAL A 166 -3.65 -3.33 -12.86
N GLY A 167 -3.71 -3.34 -14.19
CA GLY A 167 -4.86 -3.79 -14.96
C GLY A 167 -4.72 -5.22 -15.49
N LYS A 168 -5.59 -5.57 -16.43
CA LYS A 168 -5.67 -6.90 -17.05
C LYS A 168 -4.34 -7.42 -17.58
N GLU A 169 -3.54 -6.59 -18.24
CA GLU A 169 -2.26 -6.98 -18.85
C GLU A 169 -1.26 -7.39 -17.78
N VAL A 170 -1.17 -6.64 -16.68
CA VAL A 170 -0.26 -6.92 -15.57
C VAL A 170 -0.70 -8.16 -14.79
N LEU A 171 -2.01 -8.32 -14.56
CA LEU A 171 -2.56 -9.52 -13.92
C LEU A 171 -2.29 -10.77 -14.78
N THR A 172 -2.48 -10.66 -16.09
CA THR A 172 -2.16 -11.74 -17.04
C THR A 172 -0.67 -12.09 -17.02
N ALA A 173 0.20 -11.09 -17.00
CA ALA A 173 1.64 -11.26 -16.96
C ALA A 173 2.14 -11.90 -15.65
N LEU A 174 1.51 -11.56 -14.52
CA LEU A 174 1.80 -12.16 -13.22
C LEU A 174 1.31 -13.63 -13.16
N GLY A 175 0.15 -13.90 -13.74
CA GLY A 175 -0.34 -15.26 -14.03
C GLY A 175 -0.94 -16.00 -12.83
N LYS A 176 -1.39 -17.24 -13.11
CA LYS A 176 -2.25 -18.05 -12.22
C LYS A 176 -1.68 -18.39 -10.84
N GLU A 177 -0.36 -18.43 -10.69
CA GLU A 177 0.30 -18.68 -9.39
C GLU A 177 0.68 -17.38 -8.67
N GLY A 178 0.39 -16.26 -9.32
CA GLY A 178 0.71 -14.91 -8.91
C GLY A 178 -0.06 -14.45 -7.68
N ILE A 179 0.61 -13.69 -6.82
CA ILE A 179 0.00 -13.04 -5.66
C ILE A 179 0.10 -11.52 -5.78
N VAL A 180 -1.00 -10.81 -5.51
CA VAL A 180 -1.05 -9.35 -5.46
C VAL A 180 -1.22 -8.88 -4.01
N ILE A 181 -0.34 -8.01 -3.52
CA ILE A 181 -0.46 -7.37 -2.21
C ILE A 181 -0.60 -5.87 -2.41
N ASN A 182 -1.62 -5.24 -1.83
CA ASN A 182 -1.82 -3.80 -1.92
C ASN A 182 -1.97 -3.16 -0.53
N VAL A 183 -0.98 -2.33 -0.18
CA VAL A 183 -0.99 -1.47 1.02
C VAL A 183 -0.86 0.02 0.63
N GLY A 184 -1.09 0.34 -0.66
CA GLY A 184 -0.99 1.69 -1.21
C GLY A 184 -2.35 2.38 -1.24
N ARG A 185 -3.00 2.33 -2.40
CA ARG A 185 -4.37 2.81 -2.62
C ARG A 185 -5.12 1.82 -3.49
N GLY A 186 -6.44 1.71 -3.29
CA GLY A 186 -7.29 0.80 -4.08
C GLY A 186 -7.13 1.01 -5.58
N ALA A 187 -7.28 2.26 -6.03
CA ALA A 187 -7.21 2.66 -7.45
C ALA A 187 -5.83 2.50 -8.11
N LEU A 188 -4.85 1.85 -7.47
CA LEU A 188 -3.64 1.36 -8.15
C LEU A 188 -3.93 0.07 -8.95
N ILE A 189 -4.98 -0.64 -8.58
CA ILE A 189 -5.44 -1.87 -9.22
C ILE A 189 -6.78 -1.54 -9.88
N ASP A 190 -7.00 -2.08 -11.08
CA ASP A 190 -8.36 -2.19 -11.62
C ASP A 190 -9.11 -3.27 -10.82
N GLU A 191 -9.92 -2.84 -9.84
CA GLU A 191 -10.50 -3.74 -8.84
C GLU A 191 -11.48 -4.75 -9.46
N GLU A 192 -12.24 -4.33 -10.48
CA GLU A 192 -13.15 -5.20 -11.20
C GLU A 192 -12.39 -6.33 -11.90
N GLU A 193 -11.32 -6.02 -12.63
CA GLU A 193 -10.48 -7.03 -13.28
C GLU A 193 -9.84 -7.96 -12.24
N LEU A 194 -9.28 -7.45 -11.14
CA LEU A 194 -8.70 -8.29 -10.09
C LEU A 194 -9.74 -9.29 -9.53
N VAL A 195 -10.95 -8.84 -9.23
CA VAL A 195 -12.04 -9.69 -8.74
C VAL A 195 -12.34 -10.80 -9.75
N GLN A 196 -12.42 -10.50 -11.04
CA GLN A 196 -12.69 -11.51 -12.06
C GLN A 196 -11.55 -12.53 -12.19
N PHE A 197 -10.29 -12.08 -12.19
CA PHE A 197 -9.13 -12.96 -12.25
C PHE A 197 -9.06 -13.90 -11.04
N LEU A 198 -9.32 -13.40 -9.83
CA LEU A 198 -9.36 -14.21 -8.62
C LEU A 198 -10.47 -15.26 -8.66
N LYS A 199 -11.68 -14.89 -9.11
CA LYS A 199 -12.81 -15.82 -9.25
C LYS A 199 -12.55 -16.91 -10.29
N ARG A 200 -11.88 -16.57 -11.38
CA ARG A 200 -11.50 -17.53 -12.44
C ARG A 200 -10.26 -18.36 -12.10
N GLY A 201 -9.55 -18.03 -11.01
CA GLY A 201 -8.28 -18.67 -10.66
C GLY A 201 -7.13 -18.33 -11.63
N GLU A 202 -7.23 -17.19 -12.32
CA GLU A 202 -6.20 -16.64 -13.20
C GLU A 202 -5.15 -15.82 -12.42
N ILE A 203 -5.44 -15.54 -11.15
CA ILE A 203 -4.50 -15.05 -10.13
C ILE A 203 -4.63 -15.96 -8.90
N GLY A 204 -3.49 -16.34 -8.32
CA GLY A 204 -3.40 -17.31 -7.24
C GLY A 204 -3.99 -16.80 -5.94
N GLY A 205 -3.87 -15.50 -5.67
CA GLY A 205 -4.47 -14.87 -4.50
C GLY A 205 -4.13 -13.39 -4.35
N ALA A 206 -4.77 -12.74 -3.36
CA ALA A 206 -4.53 -11.32 -3.07
C ALA A 206 -4.59 -10.99 -1.58
N GLY A 207 -3.73 -10.08 -1.13
CA GLY A 207 -3.76 -9.49 0.21
C GLY A 207 -4.04 -8.00 0.08
N LEU A 208 -5.23 -7.56 0.50
CA LEU A 208 -5.71 -6.21 0.25
C LEU A 208 -5.96 -5.48 1.57
N ASP A 209 -5.24 -4.38 1.77
CA ASP A 209 -5.54 -3.42 2.85
C ASP A 209 -6.44 -2.28 2.38
N VAL A 210 -6.49 -2.02 1.07
CA VAL A 210 -7.13 -0.84 0.46
C VAL A 210 -8.02 -1.24 -0.72
N TYR A 211 -9.06 -0.46 -0.99
CA TYR A 211 -10.10 -0.72 -2.00
C TYR A 211 -10.44 0.56 -2.77
N GLU A 212 -10.98 0.45 -3.98
CA GLU A 212 -11.30 1.64 -4.79
C GLU A 212 -12.34 2.54 -4.13
N ASN A 213 -13.37 1.93 -3.54
CA ASN A 213 -14.54 2.62 -2.98
C ASN A 213 -14.70 2.41 -1.47
N GLU A 214 -13.61 2.50 -0.72
CA GLU A 214 -13.61 2.39 0.74
C GLU A 214 -14.71 3.24 1.41
N PRO A 215 -15.42 2.72 2.42
CA PRO A 215 -15.24 1.42 3.09
C PRO A 215 -15.98 0.24 2.40
N HIS A 216 -16.48 0.41 1.18
CA HIS A 216 -17.22 -0.63 0.47
C HIS A 216 -16.26 -1.57 -0.27
N VAL A 217 -16.23 -2.83 0.17
CA VAL A 217 -15.46 -3.91 -0.46
C VAL A 217 -16.36 -4.73 -1.39
N PRO A 218 -15.89 -5.14 -2.59
CA PRO A 218 -16.64 -6.04 -3.46
C PRO A 218 -17.06 -7.33 -2.72
N LYS A 219 -18.36 -7.62 -2.70
CA LYS A 219 -18.92 -8.74 -1.93
C LYS A 219 -18.44 -10.09 -2.44
N GLU A 220 -18.07 -10.15 -3.71
CA GLU A 220 -17.48 -11.29 -4.38
C GLU A 220 -16.21 -11.78 -3.69
N LEU A 221 -15.43 -10.89 -3.06
CA LEU A 221 -14.20 -11.24 -2.37
C LEU A 221 -14.46 -11.97 -1.05
N PHE A 222 -15.60 -11.76 -0.39
CA PHE A 222 -15.87 -12.31 0.94
C PHE A 222 -15.95 -13.84 0.97
N GLY A 223 -16.30 -14.46 -0.16
CA GLY A 223 -16.40 -15.91 -0.30
C GLY A 223 -15.10 -16.58 -0.76
N LEU A 224 -14.04 -15.81 -1.05
CA LEU A 224 -12.80 -16.35 -1.61
C LEU A 224 -11.82 -16.72 -0.48
N ASP A 225 -11.32 -17.96 -0.49
CA ASP A 225 -10.31 -18.41 0.48
C ASP A 225 -8.87 -18.11 0.03
N ASN A 226 -8.67 -17.59 -1.18
CA ASN A 226 -7.37 -17.16 -1.68
C ASN A 226 -7.14 -15.64 -1.53
N VAL A 227 -8.01 -14.96 -0.78
CA VAL A 227 -7.85 -13.53 -0.47
C VAL A 227 -7.78 -13.28 1.04
N VAL A 228 -7.01 -12.27 1.41
CA VAL A 228 -6.96 -11.72 2.76
C VAL A 228 -7.37 -10.25 2.68
N LEU A 229 -8.36 -9.87 3.48
CA LEU A 229 -9.02 -8.57 3.43
C LEU A 229 -8.81 -7.84 4.76
N SER A 230 -8.24 -6.64 4.70
CA SER A 230 -8.03 -5.75 5.84
C SER A 230 -8.73 -4.41 5.62
N PRO A 231 -9.21 -3.72 6.68
CA PRO A 231 -9.95 -2.47 6.57
C PRO A 231 -9.04 -1.22 6.64
N HIS A 232 -8.07 -1.09 5.74
CA HIS A 232 -7.10 0.03 5.69
C HIS A 232 -6.39 0.22 7.04
N ALA A 233 -5.86 -0.88 7.56
CA ALA A 233 -5.33 -0.97 8.91
C ALA A 233 -3.81 -1.05 8.96
N ALA A 234 -3.10 -0.95 7.83
CA ALA A 234 -1.66 -1.18 7.76
C ALA A 234 -0.80 -0.32 8.71
N VAL A 235 -1.34 0.80 9.19
CA VAL A 235 -0.62 1.77 10.03
C VAL A 235 -1.32 2.03 11.36
N ILE A 236 -2.36 1.23 11.69
CA ILE A 236 -3.17 1.42 12.90
C ILE A 236 -2.51 0.70 14.08
N THR A 237 -1.44 1.32 14.58
CA THR A 237 -0.72 0.90 15.79
C THR A 237 -0.58 2.07 16.77
N PRO A 238 -0.50 1.83 18.09
CA PRO A 238 -0.18 2.89 19.05
C PRO A 238 1.12 3.64 18.73
N GLU A 239 2.14 2.92 18.24
CA GLU A 239 3.46 3.45 17.90
C GLU A 239 3.41 4.40 16.70
N SER A 240 2.71 4.02 15.63
CA SER A 240 2.48 4.89 14.46
C SER A 240 1.74 6.16 14.84
N PHE A 241 0.71 6.05 15.71
CA PHE A 241 -0.07 7.20 16.15
C PHE A 241 0.73 8.13 17.07
N LYS A 242 1.61 7.58 17.92
CA LYS A 242 2.55 8.38 18.71
C LYS A 242 3.56 9.11 17.81
N ALA A 243 4.13 8.44 16.82
CA ALA A 243 5.05 9.06 15.87
C ALA A 243 4.37 10.17 15.05
N LEU A 244 3.09 10.00 14.73
CA LEU A 244 2.27 11.03 14.09
C LEU A 244 2.04 12.25 15.01
N GLU A 245 1.72 12.02 16.29
CA GLU A 245 1.55 13.08 17.29
C GLU A 245 2.83 13.92 17.46
N GLU A 246 3.99 13.25 17.55
CA GLU A 246 5.29 13.91 17.63
C GLU A 246 5.58 14.74 16.38
N LEU A 247 5.25 14.22 15.18
CA LEU A 247 5.39 14.94 13.92
C LEU A 247 4.47 16.17 13.85
N PHE A 248 3.23 16.04 14.29
CA PHE A 248 2.25 17.13 14.33
C PHE A 248 2.72 18.26 15.24
N THR A 249 3.11 17.91 16.46
CA THR A 249 3.63 18.84 17.45
C THR A 249 4.84 19.59 16.89
N TYR A 250 5.81 18.86 16.34
CA TYR A 250 7.00 19.45 15.74
C TYR A 250 6.65 20.41 14.59
N ASN A 251 5.78 20.00 13.65
CA ASN A 251 5.47 20.81 12.47
C ASN A 251 4.69 22.08 12.82
N LEU A 252 3.81 22.03 13.82
CA LEU A 252 3.13 23.22 14.31
C LEU A 252 4.12 24.19 14.96
N GLU A 253 4.98 23.71 15.87
CA GLU A 253 6.01 24.54 16.50
C GLU A 253 6.97 25.14 15.47
N ALA A 254 7.42 24.33 14.51
CA ALA A 254 8.33 24.76 13.46
C ALA A 254 7.67 25.81 12.56
N PHE A 255 6.40 25.64 12.20
CA PHE A 255 5.64 26.61 11.42
C PHE A 255 5.60 27.98 12.11
N PHE A 256 5.14 28.04 13.37
CA PHE A 256 5.01 29.31 14.12
C PHE A 256 6.36 29.91 14.55
N SER A 257 7.43 29.12 14.55
CA SER A 257 8.79 29.58 14.86
C SER A 257 9.63 29.89 13.62
N ASN A 258 9.04 29.88 12.40
CA ASN A 258 9.76 30.05 11.13
C ASN A 258 10.94 29.09 10.94
N LYS A 259 10.81 27.85 11.44
CA LYS A 259 11.78 26.77 11.24
C LYS A 259 11.36 25.86 10.08
N PRO A 260 12.29 25.07 9.51
CA PRO A 260 11.96 24.08 8.48
C PRO A 260 10.95 23.04 9.00
N LEU A 261 9.99 22.68 8.15
CA LEU A 261 9.03 21.60 8.43
C LEU A 261 9.66 20.23 8.16
N ARG A 262 9.18 19.21 8.86
CA ARG A 262 9.46 17.80 8.56
C ARG A 262 8.39 17.24 7.63
N ALA A 263 8.80 16.27 6.80
CA ALA A 263 7.92 15.58 5.86
C ALA A 263 7.15 16.55 4.93
N GLN A 264 7.78 17.65 4.54
CA GLN A 264 7.20 18.60 3.60
C GLN A 264 7.12 17.97 2.21
N ILE A 265 5.95 18.11 1.58
CA ILE A 265 5.67 17.60 0.24
C ILE A 265 6.04 18.68 -0.77
N GLU A 266 6.80 18.30 -1.79
CA GLU A 266 7.03 19.16 -2.95
C GLU A 266 5.74 19.24 -3.77
N CYS A 267 5.17 20.43 -3.86
CA CYS A 267 4.01 20.68 -4.72
C CYS A 267 4.55 20.90 -6.15
N GLU A 268 4.46 19.88 -7.00
CA GLU A 268 4.87 19.93 -8.42
C GLU A 268 4.06 20.94 -9.25
#